data_AF-A0A3D5URH9-F1
#
_entry.id   AF-A0A3D5URH9-F1
#
_cell.length_a   1.000
_cell.length_b   1.000
_cell.length_c   1.000
_cell.angle_alpha   90.00
_cell.angle_beta   90.00
_cell.angle_gamma   90.00
#
_symmetry.space_group_name_H-M   'P 1'
#
loop_
_entity.id
_entity.type
_entity.pdbx_description
1 polymer ?
#
loop_
_entity_poly.entity_id
_entity_poly.type
_entity_poly.pdbx_seq_one_letter_code
_entity_poly.pdbx_strand_id
1 'polypeptide(L)'
;MSVEKTMGESISFSPGKDEKIESSQKINFTQTMAGLILLGAMIVLSIYLSATSGRLPLFLMTGVGLGYIMTRTRYGFAGGIKRIYVTGEGSLTKALLLMLAVAVVIVGAMHWMQAAAGQTPAGTSSVHILNLPLIIGGFLFGIGMIFSGGCASGTLTDLGEGAGRAAITLIFFILGSIPGLFIRDYMMQGAVG
;
A
#
# COMPACT_ATOMS: atom_id res chain seq x y z
N MET A 1 -24.74 -22.79 -14.64
CA MET A 1 -26.01 -22.51 -13.94
C MET A 1 -25.74 -22.48 -12.44
N SER A 2 -25.55 -21.28 -11.88
CA SER A 2 -25.56 -20.90 -10.45
C SER A 2 -24.51 -19.80 -10.10
N VAL A 3 -24.45 -18.70 -10.87
CA VAL A 3 -23.57 -17.55 -10.59
C VAL A 3 -24.33 -16.20 -10.64
N GLU A 4 -25.67 -16.22 -10.76
CA GLU A 4 -26.44 -15.02 -11.13
C GLU A 4 -27.10 -14.25 -9.96
N LYS A 5 -26.91 -14.62 -8.69
CA LYS A 5 -27.83 -14.17 -7.62
C LYS A 5 -27.27 -13.32 -6.48
N THR A 6 -26.36 -12.37 -6.74
CA THR A 6 -26.11 -11.25 -5.80
C THR A 6 -25.67 -9.97 -6.52
N MET A 7 -26.60 -9.37 -7.29
CA MET A 7 -26.81 -7.92 -7.28
C MET A 7 -26.85 -7.45 -5.82
N GLY A 8 -26.17 -6.38 -5.43
CA GLY A 8 -26.61 -5.04 -5.81
C GLY A 8 -27.69 -4.59 -4.83
N GLU A 9 -27.32 -4.23 -3.60
CA GLU A 9 -28.09 -3.28 -2.78
C GLU A 9 -27.24 -2.76 -1.62
N SER A 10 -27.42 -1.46 -1.33
CA SER A 10 -27.07 -0.75 -0.10
C SER A 10 -25.60 -0.36 0.14
N ILE A 11 -25.23 0.74 -0.53
CA ILE A 11 -24.65 1.86 0.19
C ILE A 11 -25.78 2.44 1.05
N SER A 12 -25.95 1.97 2.27
CA SER A 12 -26.73 2.67 3.29
C SER A 12 -25.92 2.74 4.56
N PHE A 13 -25.27 3.89 4.75
CA PHE A 13 -24.97 4.39 6.07
C PHE A 13 -26.33 4.65 6.76
N SER A 14 -26.71 3.79 7.69
CA SER A 14 -27.81 4.03 8.63
C SER A 14 -27.37 3.62 10.03
N PRO A 15 -27.54 4.48 11.05
CA PRO A 15 -27.03 4.26 12.39
C PRO A 15 -27.99 3.40 13.21
N GLY A 16 -27.43 2.59 14.12
CA GLY A 16 -28.15 2.14 15.31
C GLY A 16 -28.55 0.67 15.35
N LYS A 17 -27.96 0.01 16.35
CA LYS A 17 -28.59 -0.96 17.27
C LYS A 17 -28.73 -2.42 16.83
N ASP A 18 -27.85 -3.19 17.48
CA ASP A 18 -28.13 -4.43 18.22
C ASP A 18 -28.36 -5.72 17.42
N GLU A 19 -27.45 -6.67 17.65
CA GLU A 19 -27.70 -8.11 17.85
C GLU A 19 -27.05 -9.11 16.88
N LYS A 20 -26.14 -9.91 17.47
CA LYS A 20 -25.66 -11.26 17.11
C LYS A 20 -24.73 -11.42 15.89
N ILE A 21 -23.44 -11.17 16.14
CA ILE A 21 -22.39 -12.06 15.62
C ILE A 21 -21.66 -12.68 16.83
N GLU A 22 -22.33 -13.61 17.50
CA GLU A 22 -21.68 -14.65 18.28
C GLU A 22 -21.33 -15.79 17.31
N SER A 23 -20.25 -15.60 16.55
CA SER A 23 -19.54 -16.68 15.88
C SER A 23 -18.18 -16.76 16.57
N SER A 24 -18.11 -17.68 17.54
CA SER A 24 -16.96 -18.15 18.31
C SER A 24 -15.63 -18.19 17.54
N GLN A 25 -15.00 -17.04 17.29
CA GLN A 25 -13.56 -16.99 17.09
C GLN A 25 -12.97 -17.12 18.48
N LYS A 26 -12.40 -18.29 18.80
CA LYS A 26 -11.49 -18.41 19.95
C LYS A 26 -10.41 -17.36 19.75
N ILE A 27 -10.57 -16.21 20.38
CA ILE A 27 -9.51 -15.24 20.54
C ILE A 27 -8.54 -15.92 21.47
N ASN A 28 -7.52 -16.56 20.92
CA ASN A 28 -6.43 -17.05 21.73
C ASN A 28 -5.90 -15.82 22.47
N PHE A 29 -5.94 -15.84 23.80
CA PHE A 29 -5.43 -14.76 24.64
C PHE A 29 -3.98 -14.42 24.24
N THR A 30 -3.24 -15.40 23.71
CA THR A 30 -1.93 -15.26 23.06
C THR A 30 -1.90 -14.36 21.82
N GLN A 31 -2.92 -14.35 20.96
CA GLN A 31 -2.99 -13.46 19.79
C GLN A 31 -3.27 -12.02 20.20
N THR A 32 -4.14 -11.82 21.20
CA THR A 32 -4.40 -10.49 21.77
C THR A 32 -3.25 -9.98 22.61
N MET A 33 -2.60 -10.86 23.38
CA MET A 33 -1.36 -10.56 24.11
C MET A 33 -0.21 -10.27 23.15
N ALA A 34 -0.05 -11.02 22.06
CA ALA A 34 0.97 -10.73 21.06
C ALA A 34 0.71 -9.37 20.42
N GLY A 35 -0.54 -9.06 20.06
CA GLY A 35 -0.92 -7.73 19.59
C GLY A 35 -0.62 -6.62 20.61
N LEU A 36 -0.93 -6.85 21.89
CA LEU A 36 -0.73 -5.87 22.96
C LEU A 36 0.75 -5.68 23.35
N ILE A 37 1.54 -6.76 23.34
CA ILE A 37 3.00 -6.73 23.57
C ILE A 37 3.69 -6.01 22.41
N LEU A 38 3.28 -6.26 21.18
CA LEU A 38 3.85 -5.63 20.00
C LEU A 38 3.49 -4.13 19.96
N LEU A 39 2.27 -3.77 20.36
CA LEU A 39 1.83 -2.38 20.51
C LEU A 39 2.58 -1.67 21.66
N GLY A 40 2.75 -2.35 22.81
CA GLY A 40 3.54 -1.85 23.94
C GLY A 40 5.02 -1.65 23.61
N ALA A 41 5.65 -2.62 22.94
CA ALA A 41 7.02 -2.52 22.47
C ALA A 41 7.20 -1.37 21.46
N MET A 42 6.21 -1.13 20.59
CA MET A 42 6.21 -0.01 19.66
C MET A 42 6.08 1.35 20.35
N ILE A 43 5.31 1.46 21.42
CA ILE A 43 5.21 2.70 22.23
C ILE A 43 6.53 2.97 22.96
N VAL A 44 7.12 1.95 23.58
CA VAL A 44 8.42 2.07 24.27
C VAL A 44 9.53 2.46 23.29
N LEU A 45 9.55 1.84 22.11
CA LEU A 45 10.50 2.17 21.05
C LEU A 45 10.28 3.60 20.53
N SER A 46 9.02 4.05 20.44
CA SER A 46 8.68 5.43 20.04
C SER A 46 9.21 6.47 21.03
N ILE A 47 9.06 6.22 22.33
CA ILE A 47 9.56 7.10 23.41
C ILE A 47 11.09 7.12 23.42
N TYR A 48 11.73 5.95 23.28
CA TYR A 48 13.19 5.83 23.23
C TYR A 48 13.78 6.57 22.02
N LEU A 49 13.13 6.48 20.86
CA LEU A 49 13.59 7.09 19.62
C LEU A 49 13.32 8.61 19.56
N SER A 50 12.33 9.09 20.32
CA SER A 50 12.06 10.52 20.49
C SER A 50 13.20 11.27 21.18
N ALA A 51 14.09 10.57 21.89
CA ALA A 51 15.27 11.17 22.53
C ALA A 51 16.42 11.47 21.55
N THR A 52 16.45 10.83 20.37
CA THR A 52 17.51 11.01 19.37
C THR A 52 17.06 11.89 18.20
N SER A 53 15.79 11.82 17.77
CA SER A 53 15.30 12.67 16.68
C SER A 53 13.77 12.69 16.62
N GLY A 54 13.17 13.90 16.63
CA GLY A 54 11.72 14.10 16.69
C GLY A 54 10.92 13.62 15.45
N ARG A 55 11.58 13.20 14.36
CA ARG A 55 10.92 12.75 13.11
C ARG A 55 10.74 11.23 13.03
N LEU A 56 11.62 10.46 13.67
CA LEU A 56 11.58 9.00 13.66
C LEU A 56 10.30 8.40 14.27
N PRO A 57 9.73 8.93 15.38
CA PRO A 57 8.47 8.39 15.90
C PRO A 57 7.29 8.59 14.94
N LEU A 58 7.29 9.67 14.14
CA LEU A 58 6.26 9.88 13.12
C LEU A 58 6.34 8.83 12.02
N PHE A 59 7.52 8.46 11.55
CA PHE A 59 7.66 7.40 10.53
C PHE A 59 7.25 6.03 11.05
N LEU A 60 7.55 5.71 12.31
CA LEU A 60 7.14 4.46 12.92
C LEU A 60 5.61 4.39 13.05
N MET A 61 4.98 5.44 13.59
CA MET A 61 3.52 5.50 13.76
C MET A 61 2.78 5.48 12.43
N THR A 62 3.26 6.23 11.44
CA THR A 62 2.64 6.24 10.09
C THR A 62 2.83 4.90 9.37
N GLY A 63 3.99 4.24 9.50
CA GLY A 63 4.22 2.92 8.92
C GLY A 63 3.30 1.83 9.50
N VAL A 64 3.16 1.79 10.83
CA VAL A 64 2.28 0.83 11.51
C VAL A 64 0.81 1.12 11.18
N GLY A 65 0.40 2.38 11.23
CA GLY A 65 -0.96 2.79 10.86
C GLY A 65 -1.29 2.42 9.41
N LEU A 66 -0.39 2.71 8.48
CA LEU A 66 -0.55 2.35 7.06
C LEU A 66 -0.66 0.83 6.88
N GLY A 67 0.22 0.04 7.50
CA GLY A 67 0.20 -1.42 7.39
C GLY A 67 -1.08 -2.04 7.95
N TYR A 68 -1.59 -1.54 9.09
CA TYR A 68 -2.85 -1.99 9.67
C TYR A 68 -4.04 -1.69 8.74
N ILE A 69 -4.07 -0.50 8.14
CA ILE A 69 -5.12 -0.12 7.20
C ILE A 69 -5.07 -1.05 5.98
N MET A 70 -3.90 -1.26 5.38
CA MET A 70 -3.75 -2.08 4.16
C MET A 70 -4.16 -3.54 4.37
N THR A 71 -3.81 -4.14 5.51
CA THR A 71 -4.19 -5.53 5.83
C THR A 71 -5.71 -5.67 6.01
N ARG A 72 -6.35 -4.67 6.63
CA ARG A 72 -7.79 -4.69 6.86
C ARG A 72 -8.62 -4.39 5.61
N THR A 73 -8.14 -3.51 4.72
CA THR A 73 -8.89 -3.10 3.53
C THR A 73 -8.57 -3.95 2.29
N ARG A 74 -7.56 -4.83 2.35
CA ARG A 74 -7.05 -5.62 1.21
C ARG A 74 -6.89 -4.78 -0.06
N TYR A 75 -6.21 -3.63 0.07
CA TYR A 75 -6.03 -2.68 -1.02
C TYR A 75 -5.15 -3.24 -2.15
N GLY A 76 -5.73 -3.35 -3.36
CA GLY A 76 -5.00 -3.77 -4.55
C GLY A 76 -5.48 -3.08 -5.83
N PHE A 77 -4.56 -2.36 -6.49
CA PHE A 77 -4.82 -1.70 -7.77
C PHE A 77 -5.21 -2.70 -8.87
N ALA A 78 -4.48 -3.81 -8.97
CA ALA A 78 -4.78 -4.88 -9.93
C ALA A 78 -6.14 -5.55 -9.64
N GLY A 79 -6.51 -5.68 -8.36
CA GLY A 79 -7.78 -6.28 -7.92
C GLY A 79 -9.00 -5.43 -8.30
N GLY A 80 -8.92 -4.10 -8.16
CA GLY A 80 -9.99 -3.19 -8.57
C GLY A 80 -10.26 -3.22 -10.08
N ILE A 81 -9.20 -3.20 -10.88
CA ILE A 81 -9.32 -3.26 -12.34
C ILE A 81 -9.89 -4.62 -12.78
N LYS A 82 -9.37 -5.72 -12.22
CA LYS A 82 -9.88 -7.07 -12.49
C LYS A 82 -11.37 -7.21 -12.13
N ARG A 83 -11.82 -6.63 -11.01
CA ARG A 83 -13.21 -6.73 -10.55
C ARG A 83 -14.17 -5.93 -11.44
N ILE A 84 -13.77 -4.75 -11.93
CA ILE A 84 -14.54 -4.05 -12.98
C ILE A 84 -14.66 -4.95 -14.22
N TYR A 85 -13.56 -5.52 -14.68
CA TYR A 85 -13.56 -6.28 -15.93
C TYR A 85 -14.37 -7.57 -15.83
N VAL A 86 -14.32 -8.28 -14.70
CA VAL A 86 -14.98 -9.58 -14.53
C VAL A 86 -16.43 -9.46 -14.05
N THR A 87 -16.72 -8.56 -13.11
CA THR A 87 -18.05 -8.46 -12.47
C THR A 87 -18.84 -7.20 -12.85
N GLY A 88 -18.25 -6.23 -13.55
CA GLY A 88 -18.90 -4.94 -13.88
C GLY A 88 -19.14 -4.02 -12.68
N GLU A 89 -18.96 -4.52 -11.46
CA GLU A 89 -19.13 -3.82 -10.19
C GLU A 89 -17.93 -2.90 -9.92
N GLY A 90 -18.10 -1.60 -10.18
CA GLY A 90 -17.08 -0.57 -10.01
C GLY A 90 -16.99 0.04 -8.61
N SER A 91 -17.79 -0.43 -7.65
CA SER A 91 -17.83 0.08 -6.27
C SER A 91 -16.43 0.13 -5.62
N LEU A 92 -15.66 -0.93 -5.76
CA LEU A 92 -14.30 -1.04 -5.21
C LEU A 92 -13.32 -0.05 -5.86
N THR A 93 -13.37 0.08 -7.18
CA THR A 93 -12.45 0.95 -7.92
C THR A 93 -12.79 2.42 -7.75
N LYS A 94 -14.07 2.77 -7.60
CA LYS A 94 -14.50 4.12 -7.22
C LYS A 94 -13.91 4.52 -5.87
N ALA A 95 -13.95 3.62 -4.88
CA ALA A 95 -13.32 3.86 -3.58
C ALA A 95 -11.79 4.04 -3.71
N LEU A 96 -11.14 3.23 -4.56
CA LEU A 96 -9.71 3.31 -4.81
C LEU A 96 -9.29 4.63 -5.47
N LEU A 97 -10.02 5.06 -6.49
CA LEU A 97 -9.82 6.33 -7.19
C LEU A 97 -10.08 7.53 -6.28
N LEU A 98 -11.10 7.45 -5.42
CA LEU A 98 -11.40 8.51 -4.45
C LEU A 98 -10.26 8.64 -3.43
N MET A 99 -9.77 7.52 -2.88
CA MET A 99 -8.61 7.53 -1.97
C MET A 99 -7.36 8.09 -2.64
N LEU A 100 -7.10 7.71 -3.89
CA LEU A 100 -5.99 8.26 -4.68
C LEU A 100 -6.16 9.78 -4.88
N ALA A 101 -7.35 10.24 -5.23
CA ALA A 101 -7.64 11.66 -5.43
C ALA A 101 -7.39 12.46 -4.14
N VAL A 102 -7.87 11.96 -2.99
CA VAL A 102 -7.64 12.59 -1.69
C VAL A 102 -6.14 12.61 -1.36
N ALA A 103 -5.40 11.52 -1.59
CA ALA A 103 -3.96 11.48 -1.36
C ALA A 103 -3.21 12.50 -2.24
N VAL A 104 -3.57 12.62 -3.52
CA VAL A 104 -2.98 13.61 -4.44
C VAL A 104 -3.25 15.04 -3.97
N VAL A 105 -4.47 15.34 -3.51
CA VAL A 105 -4.81 16.68 -2.98
C VAL A 105 -4.00 17.00 -1.72
N ILE A 106 -3.87 16.05 -0.78
CA ILE A 106 -3.11 16.25 0.46
C ILE A 106 -1.62 16.48 0.15
N VAL A 107 -1.01 15.60 -0.67
CA VAL A 107 0.42 15.72 -1.02
C VAL A 107 0.67 16.98 -1.85
N GLY A 108 -0.22 17.31 -2.79
CA GLY A 108 -0.16 18.54 -3.57
C GLY A 108 -0.25 19.80 -2.71
N ALA A 109 -1.16 19.82 -1.72
CA ALA A 109 -1.27 20.93 -0.77
C ALA A 109 -0.01 21.06 0.11
N MET A 110 0.57 19.95 0.57
CA MET A 110 1.85 19.99 1.29
C MET A 110 2.98 20.55 0.43
N HIS A 111 3.08 20.12 -0.83
CA HIS A 111 4.09 20.63 -1.77
C HIS A 111 3.91 22.13 -2.03
N TRP A 112 2.67 22.60 -2.20
CA TRP A 112 2.38 24.02 -2.38
C TRP A 112 2.78 24.85 -1.16
N MET A 113 2.48 24.35 0.04
CA MET A 113 2.84 25.02 1.30
C MET A 113 4.36 25.09 1.50
N GLN A 114 5.09 24.04 1.10
CA GLN A 114 6.56 24.03 1.12
C GLN A 114 7.16 24.98 0.09
N ALA A 115 6.62 25.01 -1.13
CA ALA A 115 7.04 25.94 -2.18
C ALA A 115 6.78 27.40 -1.78
N ALA A 116 5.64 27.70 -1.15
CA ALA A 116 5.31 29.02 -0.62
C ALA A 116 6.23 29.45 0.53
N ALA A 117 6.75 28.49 1.31
CA ALA A 117 7.73 28.73 2.37
C ALA A 117 9.19 28.89 1.86
N GLY A 118 9.40 28.94 0.54
CA GLY A 118 10.73 29.10 -0.07
C GLY A 118 11.66 27.90 0.10
N GLN A 119 11.14 26.77 0.59
CA GLN A 119 11.89 25.52 0.70
C GLN A 119 11.70 24.70 -0.58
N THR A 120 12.74 24.03 -1.04
CA THR A 120 12.60 23.07 -2.14
C THR A 120 11.63 21.98 -1.69
N PRO A 121 10.52 21.75 -2.40
CA PRO A 121 9.60 20.68 -2.03
C PRO A 121 10.36 19.35 -2.04
N ALA A 122 10.23 18.58 -0.96
CA ALA A 122 10.91 17.29 -0.87
C ALA A 122 10.45 16.39 -2.03
N GLY A 123 11.39 15.96 -2.87
CA GLY A 123 11.12 15.02 -3.99
C GLY A 123 11.04 15.63 -5.39
N THR A 124 11.10 16.97 -5.57
CA THR A 124 11.11 17.58 -6.91
C THR A 124 12.40 17.33 -7.68
N SER A 125 13.51 17.08 -6.99
CA SER A 125 14.80 16.72 -7.58
C SER A 125 14.85 15.30 -8.19
N SER A 126 13.81 14.47 -7.97
CA SER A 126 13.71 13.12 -8.55
C SER A 126 12.69 13.01 -9.69
N VAL A 127 12.06 14.13 -10.07
CA VAL A 127 11.10 14.16 -11.19
C VAL A 127 11.88 14.36 -12.49
N HIS A 128 12.33 13.26 -13.08
CA HIS A 128 12.90 13.26 -14.42
C HIS A 128 11.84 12.96 -15.48
N ILE A 129 12.01 13.55 -16.66
CA ILE A 129 11.17 13.30 -17.84
C ILE A 129 11.21 11.79 -18.17
N LEU A 130 10.13 11.27 -18.77
CA LEU A 130 9.97 9.88 -19.20
C LEU A 130 11.26 9.33 -19.82
N ASN A 131 11.95 8.46 -19.09
CA ASN A 131 13.16 7.80 -19.56
C ASN A 131 12.82 6.42 -20.14
N LEU A 132 13.57 5.98 -21.15
CA LEU A 132 13.41 4.64 -21.77
C LEU A 132 13.41 3.46 -20.76
N PRO A 133 14.25 3.46 -19.70
CA PRO A 133 14.20 2.46 -18.63
C PRO A 133 12.88 2.41 -17.88
N LEU A 134 12.17 3.54 -17.75
CA LEU A 134 10.88 3.59 -17.06
C LEU A 134 9.80 2.88 -17.85
N ILE A 135 9.80 3.03 -19.18
CA ILE A 135 8.84 2.37 -20.08
C ILE A 135 9.09 0.86 -20.09
N ILE A 136 10.34 0.44 -20.29
CA ILE A 136 10.74 -0.97 -20.30
C ILE A 136 10.49 -1.62 -18.94
N GLY A 137 10.88 -0.93 -17.85
CA GLY A 137 10.66 -1.38 -16.49
C GLY A 137 9.18 -1.49 -16.13
N GLY A 138 8.35 -0.54 -16.56
CA GLY A 138 6.90 -0.58 -16.36
C GLY A 138 6.24 -1.78 -17.06
N PHE A 139 6.65 -2.07 -18.30
CA PHE A 139 6.16 -3.24 -19.04
C PHE A 139 6.58 -4.56 -18.36
N LEU A 140 7.85 -4.67 -17.96
CA LEU A 140 8.38 -5.86 -17.28
C LEU A 140 7.75 -6.05 -15.90
N PHE A 141 7.52 -4.97 -15.16
CA PHE A 141 6.79 -4.98 -13.89
C PHE A 141 5.33 -5.45 -14.08
N GLY A 142 4.68 -5.02 -15.16
CA GLY A 142 3.35 -5.50 -15.56
C GLY A 142 3.31 -7.01 -15.79
N ILE A 143 4.27 -7.55 -16.54
CA ILE A 143 4.42 -9.00 -16.74
C ILE A 143 4.61 -9.70 -15.39
N GLY A 144 5.47 -9.16 -14.52
CA GLY A 144 5.69 -9.69 -13.18
C GLY A 144 4.42 -9.75 -12.32
N MET A 145 3.54 -8.75 -12.40
CA MET A 145 2.25 -8.74 -11.70
C MET A 145 1.32 -9.88 -12.17
N ILE A 146 1.36 -10.24 -13.46
CA ILE A 146 0.56 -11.36 -14.00
C ILE A 146 1.06 -12.70 -13.42
N PHE A 147 2.39 -12.92 -13.40
CA PHE A 147 2.98 -14.14 -12.84
C PHE A 147 2.80 -14.25 -11.31
N SER A 148 2.88 -13.13 -10.60
CA SER A 148 2.66 -13.07 -9.15
C SER A 148 1.20 -13.30 -8.75
N GLY A 149 0.24 -13.14 -9.67
CA GLY A 149 -1.19 -13.19 -9.36
C GLY A 149 -1.66 -12.07 -8.42
N GLY A 150 -0.88 -11.00 -8.28
CA GLY A 150 -1.10 -9.92 -7.32
C GLY A 150 -0.30 -8.66 -7.66
N CYS A 151 -0.62 -7.56 -6.97
CA CYS A 151 0.15 -6.32 -7.02
C CYS A 151 1.06 -6.22 -5.79
N ALA A 152 2.09 -5.38 -5.84
CA ALA A 152 3.07 -5.24 -4.76
C ALA A 152 2.45 -4.93 -3.39
N SER A 153 1.37 -4.15 -3.35
CA SER A 153 0.64 -3.88 -2.10
C SER A 153 -0.03 -5.12 -1.54
N GLY A 154 -0.65 -5.93 -2.42
CA GLY A 154 -1.32 -7.16 -2.04
C GLY A 154 -0.34 -8.25 -1.60
N THR A 155 0.83 -8.34 -2.22
CA THR A 155 1.87 -9.29 -1.79
C THR A 155 2.43 -8.91 -0.42
N LEU A 156 2.57 -7.62 -0.11
CA LEU A 156 3.02 -7.17 1.20
C LEU A 156 2.00 -7.48 2.31
N THR A 157 0.70 -7.30 2.05
CA THR A 157 -0.35 -7.65 3.01
C THR A 157 -0.50 -9.17 3.17
N ASP A 158 -0.44 -9.93 2.08
CA ASP A 158 -0.49 -11.40 2.11
C ASP A 158 0.72 -11.98 2.85
N LEU A 159 1.90 -11.36 2.73
CA LEU A 159 3.09 -11.74 3.50
C LEU A 159 2.88 -11.50 5.01
N GLY A 160 2.24 -10.37 5.37
CA GLY A 160 1.87 -10.07 6.76
C GLY A 160 0.85 -11.05 7.35
N GLU A 161 0.00 -11.66 6.51
CA GLU A 161 -0.92 -12.74 6.90
C GLU A 161 -0.26 -14.14 6.91
N GLY A 162 1.01 -14.25 6.49
CA GLY A 162 1.77 -15.51 6.48
C GLY A 162 1.60 -16.36 5.22
N ALA A 163 1.13 -15.79 4.11
CA ALA A 163 1.01 -16.53 2.86
C ALA A 163 2.40 -16.83 2.25
N GLY A 164 2.82 -18.10 2.29
CA GLY A 164 4.14 -18.52 1.78
C GLY A 164 4.39 -18.16 0.30
N ARG A 165 3.34 -18.10 -0.52
CA ARG A 165 3.41 -17.63 -1.91
C ARG A 165 3.90 -16.18 -2.02
N ALA A 166 3.50 -15.32 -1.08
CA ALA A 166 3.86 -13.91 -1.08
C ALA A 166 5.33 -13.69 -0.73
N ALA A 167 5.89 -14.54 0.15
CA ALA A 167 7.31 -14.51 0.50
C ALA A 167 8.20 -14.74 -0.72
N ILE A 168 7.89 -15.77 -1.54
CA ILE A 168 8.61 -16.02 -2.78
C ILE A 168 8.54 -14.80 -3.70
N THR A 169 7.35 -14.24 -3.92
CA THR A 169 7.18 -13.10 -4.84
C THR A 169 7.96 -11.86 -4.36
N LEU A 170 8.00 -11.63 -3.06
CA LEU A 170 8.71 -10.48 -2.47
C LEU A 170 10.23 -10.62 -2.64
N ILE A 171 10.78 -11.83 -2.47
CA ILE A 171 12.22 -12.08 -2.69
C ILE A 171 12.60 -11.78 -4.14
N PHE A 172 11.84 -12.30 -5.11
CA PHE A 172 12.09 -12.02 -6.52
C PHE A 172 11.87 -10.53 -6.87
N PHE A 173 10.94 -9.85 -6.21
CA PHE A 173 10.73 -8.41 -6.37
C PHE A 173 11.96 -7.61 -5.90
N ILE A 174 12.54 -7.96 -4.75
CA ILE A 174 13.75 -7.32 -4.22
C ILE A 174 14.94 -7.59 -5.15
N LEU A 175 15.14 -8.85 -5.56
CA LEU A 175 16.22 -9.22 -6.48
C LEU A 175 16.09 -8.53 -7.84
N GLY A 176 14.87 -8.35 -8.35
CA GLY A 176 14.59 -7.64 -9.60
C GLY A 176 14.78 -6.12 -9.51
N SER A 177 14.64 -5.52 -8.33
CA SER A 177 14.85 -4.08 -8.13
C SER A 177 16.32 -3.68 -8.29
N ILE A 178 17.25 -4.58 -7.99
CA ILE A 178 18.70 -4.34 -8.06
C ILE A 178 19.13 -3.98 -9.50
N PRO A 179 18.92 -4.82 -10.53
CA PRO A 179 19.28 -4.49 -11.91
C PRO A 179 18.52 -3.28 -12.45
N GLY A 180 17.28 -3.03 -11.98
CA GLY A 180 16.51 -1.85 -12.37
C GLY A 180 17.19 -0.53 -11.97
N LEU A 181 17.80 -0.49 -10.79
CA LEU A 181 18.59 0.66 -10.32
C LEU A 181 19.87 0.83 -11.15
N PHE A 182 20.60 -0.27 -11.41
CA PHE A 182 21.79 -0.22 -12.25
C PHE A 182 21.49 0.33 -13.65
N ILE A 183 20.45 -0.17 -14.31
CA ILE A 183 20.07 0.29 -15.66
C ILE A 183 19.70 1.78 -15.65
N ARG A 184 19.00 2.25 -14.60
CA ARG A 184 18.69 3.67 -14.43
C ARG A 184 19.97 4.50 -14.33
N ASP A 185 20.92 4.06 -13.52
CA ASP A 185 22.15 4.83 -13.26
C ASP A 185 23.07 4.86 -14.48
N TYR A 186 23.16 3.77 -15.26
CA TYR A 186 23.90 3.74 -16.53
C TYR A 186 23.30 4.67 -17.59
N MET A 187 21.96 4.68 -17.74
CA MET A 187 21.31 5.58 -18.70
C MET A 187 21.36 7.05 -18.27
N MET A 188 21.25 7.32 -16.97
CA MET A 188 21.37 8.69 -16.45
C MET A 188 22.79 9.22 -16.70
N GLN A 189 23.84 8.41 -16.50
CA GLN A 189 25.22 8.81 -16.81
C GLN A 189 25.46 9.11 -18.30
N GLY A 190 24.78 8.41 -19.21
CA GLY A 190 24.87 8.67 -20.66
C GLY A 190 24.11 9.90 -21.16
N ALA A 191 23.23 10.48 -20.34
CA ALA A 191 22.45 11.68 -20.70
C ALA A 191 23.05 13.00 -20.17
N VAL A 192 24.08 12.94 -19.32
CA VAL A 192 24.78 14.12 -18.78
C VAL A 192 26.19 14.31 -19.38
N GLY A 193 26.54 13.52 -20.41
CA GLY A 193 27.83 13.57 -21.13
C GLY A 193 27.71 14.16 -22.51
#